data_AF-A0A6P6YBI7-F1
#
_entry.id   AF-A0A6P6YBI7-F1
#
_cell.length_a   1.000
_cell.length_b   1.000
_cell.length_c   1.000
_cell.angle_alpha   90.00
_cell.angle_beta   90.00
_cell.angle_gamma   90.00
#
_symmetry.space_group_name_H-M   'P 1'
#
loop_
_entity.id
_entity.type
_entity.pdbx_description
1 polymer ?
#
loop_
_entity_poly.entity_id
_entity_poly.type
_entity_poly.pdbx_seq_one_letter_code
_entity_poly.pdbx_strand_id
1 'polypeptide(L)'
;MKMMKRILNQIYPTNYIRIGNIIEDSFECLKFYVYRLEYSFEDYEQRKIQWSYQTFRTTIWLTLNSWINIFYIVHLAFFPNYFLWKSLKSFERAFQFERVDFLLQYQITMFIIVECLWFKFLKNILSYNYPFNNLMQRYAYYFDDNKLKSEYRQYLTRFIHTGNFISKTLNMMMTILIIIFVIRSIYLIGQLFDQ
;
A
#
# COMPACT_ATOMS: atom_id res chain seq x y z
N MET A 1 -21.54 -19.37 -20.86
CA MET A 1 -20.92 -19.89 -19.61
C MET A 1 -19.66 -20.74 -19.81
N LYS A 2 -19.62 -21.71 -20.76
CA LYS A 2 -18.42 -22.54 -21.07
C LYS A 2 -17.19 -21.73 -21.53
N MET A 3 -17.40 -20.66 -22.31
CA MET A 3 -16.32 -19.83 -22.85
C MET A 3 -15.63 -18.97 -21.76
N MET A 4 -16.40 -18.42 -20.81
CA MET A 4 -15.87 -17.71 -19.65
C MET A 4 -15.00 -18.63 -18.76
N LYS A 5 -15.42 -19.89 -18.56
CA LYS A 5 -14.62 -20.90 -17.87
C LYS A 5 -13.30 -21.24 -18.61
N ARG A 6 -13.32 -21.29 -19.95
CA ARG A 6 -12.11 -21.52 -20.75
C ARG A 6 -11.11 -20.36 -20.65
N ILE A 7 -11.60 -19.12 -20.70
CA ILE A 7 -10.75 -17.92 -20.55
C ILE A 7 -10.14 -17.88 -19.14
N LEU A 8 -10.93 -18.16 -18.10
CA LEU A 8 -10.43 -18.27 -16.72
C LEU A 8 -9.39 -19.39 -16.53
N ASN A 9 -9.56 -20.54 -17.18
CA ASN A 9 -8.61 -21.66 -17.11
C ASN A 9 -7.33 -21.44 -17.96
N GLN A 10 -7.38 -20.58 -18.97
CA GLN A 10 -6.18 -20.18 -19.73
C GLN A 10 -5.36 -19.12 -18.98
N ILE A 11 -6.02 -18.25 -18.20
CA ILE A 11 -5.34 -17.24 -17.37
C ILE A 11 -4.78 -17.88 -16.08
N TYR A 12 -5.44 -18.90 -15.56
CA TYR A 12 -4.99 -19.66 -14.39
C TYR A 12 -4.93 -21.15 -14.74
N PRO A 13 -3.76 -21.68 -15.15
CA PRO A 13 -3.66 -23.09 -15.43
C PRO A 13 -4.01 -23.88 -14.17
N THR A 14 -4.62 -25.05 -14.36
CA THR A 14 -4.92 -26.06 -13.33
C THR A 14 -3.66 -26.70 -12.76
N ASN A 15 -2.61 -25.90 -12.53
CA ASN A 15 -1.46 -26.32 -11.76
C ASN A 15 -1.89 -26.37 -10.30
N TYR A 16 -1.51 -27.44 -9.64
CA TYR A 16 -1.71 -27.60 -8.21
C TYR A 16 -1.21 -26.34 -7.47
N ILE A 17 -2.15 -25.60 -6.86
CA ILE A 17 -1.83 -24.39 -6.11
C ILE A 17 -1.51 -24.81 -4.68
N ARG A 18 -0.27 -24.59 -4.27
CA ARG A 18 0.19 -24.77 -2.89
C ARG A 18 -0.21 -23.55 -2.06
N ILE A 19 -0.78 -23.75 -0.86
CA ILE A 19 -1.08 -22.65 0.06
C ILE A 19 0.19 -21.89 0.45
N GLY A 20 1.33 -22.58 0.53
CA GLY A 20 2.61 -21.94 0.80
C GLY A 20 2.90 -20.76 -0.12
N ASN A 21 2.76 -20.96 -1.43
CA ASN A 21 2.99 -19.92 -2.44
C ASN A 21 2.02 -18.74 -2.27
N ILE A 22 0.75 -19.01 -1.93
CA ILE A 22 -0.26 -17.98 -1.69
C ILE A 22 0.13 -17.10 -0.50
N ILE A 23 0.67 -17.72 0.55
CA ILE A 23 1.10 -17.05 1.78
C ILE A 23 2.37 -16.24 1.54
N GLU A 24 3.34 -16.78 0.78
CA GLU A 24 4.53 -16.05 0.35
C GLU A 24 4.16 -14.82 -0.48
N ASP A 25 3.29 -14.96 -1.49
CA ASP A 25 2.79 -13.83 -2.28
C ASP A 25 2.10 -12.76 -1.42
N SER A 26 1.33 -13.21 -0.41
CA SER A 26 0.68 -12.31 0.55
C SER A 26 1.71 -11.58 1.41
N PHE A 27 2.75 -12.28 1.85
CA PHE A 27 3.82 -11.72 2.66
C PHE A 27 4.61 -10.67 1.88
N GLU A 28 4.93 -10.91 0.62
CA GLU A 28 5.54 -9.92 -0.27
C GLU A 28 4.68 -8.65 -0.39
N CYS A 29 3.37 -8.81 -0.52
CA CYS A 29 2.45 -7.66 -0.53
C CYS A 29 2.48 -6.89 0.81
N LEU A 30 2.46 -7.61 1.94
CA LEU A 30 2.50 -7.00 3.27
C LEU A 30 3.81 -6.27 3.53
N LYS A 31 4.95 -6.83 3.12
CA LYS A 31 6.27 -6.18 3.21
C LYS A 31 6.27 -4.83 2.53
N PHE A 32 5.69 -4.72 1.35
CA PHE A 32 5.65 -3.46 0.61
C PHE A 32 4.65 -2.46 1.21
N TYR A 33 3.38 -2.85 1.38
CA TYR A 33 2.30 -1.90 1.68
C TYR A 33 2.07 -1.66 3.17
N VAL A 34 2.29 -2.68 4.01
CA VAL A 34 1.93 -2.65 5.44
C VAL A 34 3.16 -2.51 6.32
N TYR A 35 4.20 -3.29 6.10
CA TYR A 35 5.41 -3.26 6.94
C TYR A 35 6.43 -2.23 6.45
N ARG A 36 6.44 -1.98 5.13
CA ARG A 36 7.42 -1.16 4.41
C ARG A 36 8.86 -1.64 4.59
N LEU A 37 9.09 -2.89 4.97
CA LEU A 37 10.40 -3.46 5.29
C LEU A 37 10.71 -4.65 4.39
N GLU A 38 11.94 -4.72 3.91
CA GLU A 38 12.43 -5.83 3.08
C GLU A 38 13.19 -6.85 3.95
N TYR A 39 12.57 -8.00 4.21
CA TYR A 39 13.15 -9.11 4.97
C TYR A 39 12.49 -10.44 4.57
N SER A 40 13.09 -11.57 4.95
CA SER A 40 12.52 -12.91 4.75
C SER A 40 11.95 -13.51 6.04
N PHE A 41 11.17 -14.59 5.93
CA PHE A 41 10.74 -15.35 7.11
C PHE A 41 11.93 -15.88 7.93
N GLU A 42 12.98 -16.34 7.24
CA GLU A 42 14.18 -16.86 7.88
C GLU A 42 14.93 -15.77 8.67
N ASP A 43 15.06 -14.55 8.10
CA ASP A 43 15.67 -13.42 8.80
C ASP A 43 14.93 -13.09 10.10
N TYR A 44 13.60 -13.17 10.06
CA TYR A 44 12.75 -12.90 11.22
C TYR A 44 12.87 -14.00 12.28
N GLU A 45 12.84 -15.28 11.88
CA GLU A 45 12.96 -16.43 12.76
C GLU A 45 14.33 -16.47 13.46
N GLN A 46 15.40 -16.26 12.69
CA GLN A 46 16.77 -16.24 13.22
C GLN A 46 17.07 -14.97 14.01
N ARG A 47 16.13 -14.03 14.07
CA ARG A 47 16.27 -12.71 14.71
C ARG A 47 17.43 -11.88 14.16
N LYS A 48 17.62 -11.94 12.83
CA LYS A 48 18.76 -11.36 12.11
C LYS A 48 18.31 -10.53 10.90
N ILE A 49 17.25 -9.73 11.03
CA ILE A 49 16.95 -8.69 10.05
C ILE A 49 18.16 -7.75 9.96
N GLN A 50 18.80 -7.73 8.80
CA GLN A 50 20.00 -6.94 8.57
C GLN A 50 19.65 -5.45 8.58
N TRP A 51 20.41 -4.65 9.32
CA TRP A 51 20.24 -3.20 9.34
C TRP A 51 20.97 -2.56 8.15
N SER A 52 20.45 -2.80 6.95
CA SER A 52 21.02 -2.31 5.68
C SER A 52 20.10 -1.31 4.98
N TYR A 53 20.66 -0.51 4.07
CA TYR A 53 19.84 0.35 3.21
C TYR A 53 18.80 -0.45 2.42
N GLN A 54 19.13 -1.65 1.95
CA GLN A 54 18.21 -2.49 1.19
C GLN A 54 16.95 -2.84 2.00
N THR A 55 17.12 -3.18 3.28
CA THR A 55 16.03 -3.51 4.22
C THR A 55 15.08 -2.32 4.44
N PHE A 56 15.64 -1.12 4.54
CA PHE A 56 14.88 0.11 4.83
C PHE A 56 14.54 0.94 3.59
N ARG A 57 14.97 0.55 2.39
CA ARG A 57 14.78 1.33 1.15
C ARG A 57 13.31 1.66 0.93
N THR A 58 12.44 0.66 1.03
CA THR A 58 10.98 0.82 0.89
C THR A 58 10.40 1.67 2.01
N THR A 59 10.90 1.49 3.25
CA THR A 59 10.51 2.30 4.41
C THR A 59 10.79 3.78 4.14
N ILE A 60 12.02 4.11 3.75
CA ILE A 60 12.45 5.48 3.50
C ILE A 60 11.60 6.09 2.38
N TRP A 61 11.50 5.40 1.24
CA TRP A 61 10.75 5.89 0.07
C TRP A 61 9.27 6.14 0.38
N LEU A 62 8.57 5.16 0.95
CA LEU A 62 7.13 5.29 1.21
C LEU A 62 6.84 6.26 2.35
N THR A 63 7.64 6.26 3.41
CA THR A 63 7.42 7.15 4.56
C THR A 63 7.66 8.61 4.18
N LEU A 64 8.73 8.90 3.43
CA LEU A 64 8.96 10.26 2.92
C LEU A 64 7.79 10.73 2.03
N ASN A 65 7.34 9.88 1.11
CA ASN A 65 6.20 10.21 0.25
C ASN A 65 4.91 10.42 1.05
N SER A 66 4.65 9.59 2.08
CA SER A 66 3.49 9.77 2.97
C SER A 66 3.54 11.12 3.68
N TRP A 67 4.67 11.47 4.31
CA TRP A 67 4.79 12.73 5.05
C TRP A 67 4.73 13.96 4.15
N ILE A 68 5.36 13.91 2.97
CA ILE A 68 5.24 14.99 1.97
C ILE A 68 3.77 15.19 1.58
N ASN A 69 3.03 14.11 1.33
CA ASN A 69 1.60 14.19 1.02
C ASN A 69 0.77 14.75 2.19
N ILE A 70 1.05 14.33 3.42
CA ILE A 70 0.38 14.87 4.62
C ILE A 70 0.64 16.38 4.73
N PHE A 71 1.89 16.83 4.66
CA PHE A 71 2.24 18.24 4.72
C PHE A 71 1.59 19.04 3.59
N TYR A 72 1.54 18.48 2.39
CA TYR A 72 0.90 19.12 1.26
C TYR A 72 -0.61 19.31 1.49
N ILE A 73 -1.33 18.26 1.92
CA ILE A 73 -2.77 18.36 2.17
C ILE A 73 -3.05 19.32 3.32
N VAL A 74 -2.22 19.30 4.37
CA VAL A 74 -2.28 20.27 5.47
C VAL A 74 -2.11 21.69 4.92
N HIS A 75 -1.08 21.93 4.12
CA HIS A 75 -0.83 23.25 3.51
C HIS A 75 -2.02 23.70 2.65
N LEU A 76 -2.57 22.82 1.82
CA LEU A 76 -3.74 23.12 1.00
C LEU A 76 -4.99 23.42 1.84
N ALA A 77 -5.16 22.74 2.97
CA ALA A 77 -6.29 22.96 3.86
C ALA A 77 -6.23 24.34 4.54
N PHE A 78 -5.04 24.81 4.92
CA PHE A 78 -4.85 26.11 5.56
C PHE A 78 -4.70 27.27 4.56
N PHE A 79 -4.13 27.01 3.38
CA PHE A 79 -3.86 28.01 2.34
C PHE A 79 -4.45 27.55 0.98
N PRO A 80 -5.78 27.43 0.86
CA PRO A 80 -6.40 26.96 -0.36
C PRO A 80 -6.17 27.97 -1.50
N ASN A 81 -5.57 27.51 -2.60
CA ASN A 81 -5.49 28.34 -3.80
C ASN A 81 -6.88 28.46 -4.48
N TYR A 82 -7.05 29.49 -5.31
CA TYR A 82 -8.32 29.77 -5.98
C TYR A 82 -8.87 28.58 -6.79
N PHE A 83 -7.98 27.83 -7.44
CA PHE A 83 -8.36 26.65 -8.24
C PHE A 83 -8.92 25.51 -7.37
N LEU A 84 -8.25 25.18 -6.26
CA LEU A 84 -8.70 24.17 -5.30
C LEU A 84 -10.03 24.58 -4.68
N TRP A 85 -10.14 25.83 -4.22
CA TRP A 85 -11.38 26.34 -3.64
C TRP A 85 -12.57 26.21 -4.61
N LYS A 86 -12.37 26.57 -5.88
CA LYS A 86 -13.38 26.40 -6.94
C LYS A 86 -13.72 24.92 -7.18
N SER A 87 -12.72 24.03 -7.12
CA SER A 87 -12.91 22.60 -7.30
C SER A 87 -13.67 21.96 -6.14
N LEU A 88 -13.33 22.31 -4.90
CA LEU A 88 -14.02 21.86 -3.70
C LEU A 88 -15.48 22.34 -3.70
N LYS A 89 -15.76 23.59 -4.07
CA LYS A 89 -17.14 24.09 -4.25
C LYS A 89 -17.92 23.35 -5.33
N SER A 90 -17.28 22.98 -6.44
CA SER A 90 -17.93 22.15 -7.46
C SER A 90 -18.24 20.76 -6.93
N PHE A 91 -17.33 20.19 -6.13
CA PHE A 91 -17.52 18.90 -5.47
C PHE A 91 -18.66 18.95 -4.44
N GLU A 92 -18.73 20.00 -3.60
CA GLU A 92 -19.83 20.28 -2.67
C GLU A 92 -21.18 20.25 -3.38
N ARG A 93 -21.29 20.94 -4.53
CA ARG A 93 -22.52 20.96 -5.33
C ARG A 93 -22.84 19.61 -5.97
N ALA A 94 -21.84 18.90 -6.49
CA ALA A 94 -22.04 17.63 -7.18
C ALA A 94 -22.52 16.53 -6.22
N PHE A 95 -22.01 16.52 -4.98
CA PHE A 95 -22.32 15.50 -3.98
C PHE A 95 -23.28 15.98 -2.88
N GLN A 96 -23.79 17.22 -2.99
CA GLN A 96 -24.66 17.85 -1.99
C GLN A 96 -24.06 17.86 -0.57
N PHE A 97 -22.73 18.02 -0.48
CA PHE A 97 -22.05 18.16 0.81
C PHE A 97 -21.95 19.64 1.20
N GLU A 98 -22.35 19.99 2.43
CA GLU A 98 -22.30 21.38 2.91
C GLU A 98 -20.90 21.82 3.41
N ARG A 99 -19.99 20.88 3.72
CA ARG A 99 -18.69 21.18 4.36
C ARG A 99 -17.59 20.22 3.91
N VAL A 100 -17.05 20.41 2.72
CA VAL A 100 -15.95 19.56 2.22
C VAL A 100 -14.65 19.78 3.01
N ASP A 101 -14.50 20.89 3.72
CA ASP A 101 -13.38 21.15 4.63
C ASP A 101 -13.22 20.04 5.69
N PHE A 102 -14.34 19.51 6.21
CA PHE A 102 -14.30 18.42 7.19
C PHE A 102 -13.79 17.11 6.57
N LEU A 103 -14.05 16.89 5.28
CA LEU A 103 -13.52 15.73 4.56
C LEU A 103 -12.00 15.80 4.45
N LEU A 104 -11.45 16.99 4.18
CA LEU A 104 -10.00 17.21 4.14
C LEU A 104 -9.37 17.00 5.53
N GLN A 105 -9.97 17.54 6.59
CA GLN A 105 -9.51 17.34 7.97
C GLN A 105 -9.55 15.86 8.38
N TYR A 106 -10.64 15.16 8.03
CA TYR A 106 -10.77 13.72 8.25
C TYR A 106 -9.68 12.94 7.51
N GLN A 107 -9.39 13.28 6.26
CA GLN A 107 -8.33 12.64 5.48
C GLN A 107 -6.95 12.82 6.11
N ILE A 108 -6.61 14.04 6.56
CA ILE A 108 -5.34 14.31 7.28
C ILE A 108 -5.26 13.43 8.54
N THR A 109 -6.34 13.39 9.32
CA THR A 109 -6.41 12.59 10.55
C THR A 109 -6.19 11.10 10.26
N MET A 110 -6.86 10.57 9.23
CA MET A 110 -6.71 9.17 8.81
C MET A 110 -5.29 8.85 8.38
N PHE A 111 -4.63 9.74 7.62
CA PHE A 111 -3.24 9.53 7.22
C PHE A 111 -2.29 9.51 8.42
N ILE A 112 -2.46 10.41 9.38
CA ILE A 112 -1.67 10.42 10.62
C ILE A 112 -1.87 9.10 11.40
N ILE A 113 -3.12 8.65 11.57
CA ILE A 113 -3.43 7.38 12.26
C ILE A 113 -2.72 6.21 11.58
N VAL A 114 -2.78 6.13 10.25
CA VAL A 114 -2.12 5.06 9.48
C VAL A 114 -0.60 5.09 9.69
N GLU A 115 0.04 6.26 9.67
CA GLU A 115 1.48 6.38 9.95
C GLU A 115 1.82 5.96 11.39
N CYS A 116 1.01 6.36 12.39
CA CYS A 116 1.20 5.91 13.77
C CYS A 116 1.07 4.39 13.93
N LEU A 117 0.08 3.77 13.28
CA LEU A 117 -0.08 2.32 13.26
C LEU A 117 1.12 1.63 12.60
N TRP A 118 1.61 2.18 11.50
CA TRP A 118 2.81 1.69 10.82
C TRP A 118 4.04 1.70 11.74
N PHE A 119 4.31 2.81 12.45
CA PHE A 119 5.42 2.88 13.41
C PHE A 119 5.33 1.79 14.49
N LYS A 120 4.11 1.48 14.96
CA LYS A 120 3.88 0.39 15.91
C LYS A 120 4.23 -0.98 15.31
N PHE A 121 3.82 -1.24 14.06
CA PHE A 121 4.20 -2.47 13.35
C PHE A 121 5.71 -2.56 13.15
N LEU A 122 6.34 -1.48 12.68
CA LEU A 122 7.78 -1.40 12.46
C LEU A 122 8.54 -1.77 13.75
N LYS A 123 8.19 -1.14 14.88
CA LYS A 123 8.79 -1.44 16.18
C LYS A 123 8.62 -2.90 16.56
N ASN A 124 7.41 -3.44 16.43
CA ASN A 124 7.11 -4.82 16.81
C ASN A 124 7.91 -5.81 15.96
N ILE A 125 8.00 -5.58 14.64
CA ILE A 125 8.75 -6.42 13.70
C ILE A 125 10.24 -6.38 14.02
N LEU A 126 10.83 -5.19 14.17
CA LEU A 126 12.27 -5.05 14.49
C LEU A 126 12.62 -5.59 15.89
N SER A 127 11.66 -5.61 16.81
CA SER A 127 11.81 -6.25 18.13
C SER A 127 11.54 -7.76 18.14
N TYR A 128 11.19 -8.35 16.99
CA TYR A 128 10.81 -9.76 16.85
C TYR A 128 9.59 -10.19 17.71
N ASN A 129 8.73 -9.23 18.06
CA ASN A 129 7.54 -9.42 18.91
C ASN A 129 6.23 -9.33 18.11
N TYR A 130 6.29 -9.65 16.81
CA TYR A 130 5.15 -9.66 15.92
C TYR A 130 4.70 -11.11 15.61
N PRO A 131 3.70 -11.65 16.34
CA PRO A 131 3.31 -13.06 16.24
C PRO A 131 2.73 -13.45 14.88
N PHE A 132 2.24 -12.48 14.12
CA PHE A 132 1.67 -12.73 12.80
C PHE A 132 2.72 -13.20 11.78
N ASN A 133 4.00 -12.81 11.93
CA ASN A 133 5.07 -13.36 11.09
C ASN A 133 5.25 -14.86 11.32
N ASN A 134 5.27 -15.29 12.59
CA ASN A 134 5.39 -16.71 12.93
C ASN A 134 4.17 -17.51 12.41
N LEU A 135 2.99 -16.90 12.46
CA LEU A 135 1.78 -17.49 11.90
C LEU A 135 1.89 -17.65 10.38
N MET A 136 2.24 -16.59 9.67
CA MET A 136 2.46 -16.60 8.21
C MET A 136 3.50 -17.66 7.82
N GLN A 137 4.66 -17.70 8.49
CA GLN A 137 5.68 -18.72 8.25
C GLN A 137 5.15 -20.15 8.42
N ARG A 138 4.37 -20.39 9.49
CA ARG A 138 3.79 -21.71 9.75
C ARG A 138 2.87 -22.15 8.62
N TYR A 139 2.05 -21.23 8.10
CA TYR A 139 1.17 -21.50 6.97
C TYR A 139 1.93 -21.59 5.63
N ALA A 140 3.05 -20.87 5.49
CA ALA A 140 3.88 -20.93 4.29
C ALA A 140 4.54 -22.31 4.12
N TYR A 141 5.20 -22.81 5.18
CA TYR A 141 6.05 -24.00 5.06
C TYR A 141 5.38 -25.30 5.50
N TYR A 142 4.52 -25.27 6.52
CA TYR A 142 4.02 -26.47 7.20
C TYR A 142 2.52 -26.75 6.99
N PHE A 143 1.83 -25.95 6.18
CA PHE A 143 0.41 -26.20 5.93
C PHE A 143 0.21 -27.41 5.02
N ASP A 144 -0.67 -28.31 5.45
CA ASP A 144 -1.13 -29.44 4.64
C ASP A 144 -2.25 -28.98 3.70
N ASP A 145 -1.91 -28.84 2.43
CA ASP A 145 -2.81 -28.42 1.35
C ASP A 145 -4.05 -29.30 1.20
N ASN A 146 -4.00 -30.56 1.64
CA ASN A 146 -5.14 -31.47 1.55
C ASN A 146 -6.27 -31.07 2.50
N LYS A 147 -5.97 -30.26 3.53
CA LYS A 147 -6.98 -29.70 4.44
C LYS A 147 -7.85 -28.64 3.80
N LEU A 148 -7.44 -28.09 2.65
CA LEU A 148 -8.19 -27.04 1.95
C LEU A 148 -8.57 -27.48 0.53
N LYS A 149 -9.87 -27.48 0.25
CA LYS A 149 -10.39 -27.79 -1.08
C LYS A 149 -9.76 -26.86 -2.13
N SER A 150 -9.47 -27.40 -3.31
CA SER A 150 -8.84 -26.68 -4.42
C SER A 150 -9.60 -25.44 -4.84
N GLU A 151 -10.94 -25.45 -4.75
CA GLU A 151 -11.79 -24.29 -5.05
C GLU A 151 -11.49 -23.07 -4.16
N TYR A 152 -11.30 -23.29 -2.86
CA TYR A 152 -10.95 -22.21 -1.93
C TYR A 152 -9.52 -21.71 -2.13
N ARG A 153 -8.60 -22.59 -2.51
CA ARG A 153 -7.24 -22.20 -2.89
C ARG A 153 -7.25 -21.28 -4.11
N GLN A 154 -8.01 -21.64 -5.15
CA GLN A 154 -8.18 -20.79 -6.33
C GLN A 154 -8.83 -19.45 -6.00
N TYR A 155 -9.81 -19.43 -5.09
CA TYR A 155 -10.43 -18.18 -4.65
C TYR A 155 -9.43 -17.27 -3.94
N LEU A 156 -8.64 -17.82 -3.00
CA LEU A 156 -7.59 -17.08 -2.29
C LEU A 156 -6.54 -16.52 -3.25
N THR A 157 -6.06 -17.33 -4.19
CA THR A 157 -5.11 -16.88 -5.22
C THR A 157 -5.67 -15.71 -6.03
N ARG A 158 -6.94 -15.79 -6.47
CA ARG A 158 -7.58 -14.69 -7.18
C ARG A 158 -7.69 -13.44 -6.30
N PHE A 159 -8.10 -13.60 -5.06
CA PHE A 159 -8.22 -12.50 -4.11
C PHE A 159 -6.88 -11.76 -3.93
N ILE A 160 -5.79 -12.49 -3.72
CA ILE A 160 -4.44 -11.91 -3.55
C ILE A 160 -3.95 -11.26 -4.84
N HIS A 161 -4.13 -11.88 -6.00
CA HIS A 161 -3.75 -11.26 -7.27
C HIS A 161 -4.55 -10.00 -7.58
N THR A 162 -5.87 -10.03 -7.36
CA THR A 162 -6.72 -8.84 -7.55
C THR A 162 -6.31 -7.74 -6.58
N GLY A 163 -6.08 -8.06 -5.31
CA GLY A 163 -5.60 -7.10 -4.31
C GLY A 163 -4.25 -6.49 -4.71
N ASN A 164 -3.28 -7.33 -5.10
CA ASN A 164 -1.96 -6.86 -5.52
C ASN A 164 -2.04 -6.00 -6.79
N PHE A 165 -2.90 -6.37 -7.74
CA PHE A 165 -3.14 -5.56 -8.93
C PHE A 165 -3.69 -4.18 -8.55
N ILE A 166 -4.75 -4.12 -7.74
CA ILE A 166 -5.35 -2.86 -7.28
C ILE A 166 -4.30 -2.00 -6.56
N SER A 167 -3.55 -2.58 -5.62
CA SER A 167 -2.54 -1.86 -4.85
C SER A 167 -1.40 -1.32 -5.74
N LYS A 168 -0.93 -2.11 -6.71
CA LYS A 168 0.09 -1.66 -7.68
C LYS A 168 -0.41 -0.52 -8.55
N THR A 169 -1.64 -0.62 -9.04
CA THR A 169 -2.28 0.43 -9.85
C THR A 169 -2.47 1.71 -9.04
N LEU A 170 -2.91 1.62 -7.78
CA LEU A 170 -3.00 2.77 -6.87
C LEU A 170 -1.64 3.40 -6.61
N ASN A 171 -0.61 2.60 -6.32
CA ASN A 171 0.74 3.10 -6.09
C ASN A 171 1.32 3.80 -7.33
N MET A 172 1.07 3.26 -8.52
CA MET A 172 1.50 3.87 -9.79
C MET A 172 0.80 5.21 -10.02
N MET A 173 -0.52 5.29 -9.81
CA MET A 173 -1.27 6.55 -9.89
C MET A 173 -0.74 7.60 -8.90
N MET A 174 -0.51 7.22 -7.65
CA MET A 174 0.06 8.11 -6.64
C MET A 174 1.45 8.60 -7.02
N THR A 175 2.30 7.72 -7.56
CA THR A 175 3.65 8.10 -8.02
C THR A 175 3.59 9.11 -9.17
N ILE A 176 2.71 8.91 -10.15
CA ILE A 176 2.51 9.85 -11.26
C ILE A 176 2.07 11.22 -10.74
N LEU A 177 1.12 11.26 -9.80
CA LEU A 177 0.65 12.51 -9.19
C LEU A 177 1.79 13.25 -8.46
N ILE A 178 2.65 12.52 -7.74
CA ILE A 178 3.83 13.09 -7.07
C ILE A 178 4.83 13.65 -8.10
N ILE A 179 5.09 12.95 -9.21
CA ILE A 179 6.01 13.43 -10.26
C ILE A 179 5.48 14.73 -10.88
N ILE A 180 4.20 14.77 -11.25
CA ILE A 180 3.56 16.00 -11.79
C ILE A 180 3.69 17.14 -10.78
N PHE A 181 3.51 16.85 -9.48
CA PHE A 181 3.63 17.84 -8.42
C PHE A 181 5.06 18.38 -8.28
N VAL A 182 6.08 17.52 -8.29
CA VAL A 182 7.49 17.92 -8.21
C VAL A 182 7.86 18.82 -9.38
N ILE A 183 7.48 18.44 -10.61
CA ILE A 183 7.74 19.24 -11.81
C ILE A 183 7.10 20.63 -11.70
N ARG A 184 5.83 20.69 -11.26
CA ARG A 184 5.11 21.96 -11.10
C ARG A 184 5.74 22.84 -10.02
N SER A 185 6.22 22.24 -8.94
CA SER A 185 6.90 22.96 -7.85
C SER A 185 8.22 23.57 -8.31
N ILE A 186 9.04 22.80 -9.06
CA ILE A 186 10.30 23.30 -9.65
C ILE A 186 10.04 24.46 -10.61
N TYR A 187 9.00 24.35 -11.46
CA TYR A 187 8.62 25.42 -12.39
C TYR A 187 8.26 26.72 -11.66
N LEU A 188 7.46 26.63 -10.59
CA LEU A 188 7.08 27.80 -9.78
C LEU A 188 8.28 28.44 -9.07
N ILE A 189 9.22 27.63 -8.59
CA ILE A 189 10.47 28.11 -7.98
C ILE A 189 11.33 28.84 -9.02
N GLY A 190 11.44 28.30 -10.24
CA GLY A 190 12.16 28.97 -11.33
C GLY A 190 11.60 30.36 -11.64
N GLN A 191 10.28 30.50 -11.70
CA GLN A 191 9.62 31.80 -11.92
C GLN A 191 9.88 32.82 -10.79
N LEU A 192 10.14 32.36 -9.56
CA LEU A 192 10.47 33.23 -8.42
C LEU A 192 11.91 33.74 -8.46
N PHE A 193 12.82 33.02 -9.13
CA PHE A 193 14.22 33.43 -9.28
C PHE A 193 14.48 34.30 -10.52
N ASP A 194 13.52 34.33 -11.46
CA ASP A 194 13.55 35.20 -12.64
C ASP A 194 12.92 36.60 -12.39
N GLN A 195 12.49 36.90 -11.15
CA GLN A 195 12.01 38.22 -10.68
C GLN A 195 13.06 38.94 -9.84
#